data_AF-A0A1F9KUX0-F1
#
_entry.id   AF-A0A1F9KUX0-F1
#
_cell.length_a   1.000
_cell.length_b   1.000
_cell.length_c   1.000
_cell.angle_alpha   90.00
_cell.angle_beta   90.00
_cell.angle_gamma   90.00
#
_symmetry.space_group_name_H-M   'P 1'
#
loop_
_entity.id
_entity.type
_entity.pdbx_description
1 polymer ?
#
loop_
_entity_poly.entity_id
_entity_poly.type
_entity_poly.pdbx_seq_one_letter_code
_entity_poly.pdbx_strand_id
1 'polypeptide(L)'
;MDEKSQGEKLTQAEFIKKAIVSLRKDPYKGIHTIYSGFNDAFRTYFDDDPIKWTTQLSKEGVIVIRPVKGGVMLYLPEDAPAGRTSGKDVLKKMGL
;
A
#
# COMPACT_ATOMS: atom_id res chain seq x y z
N MET A 1 -3.92 -25.11 6.33
CA MET A 1 -4.30 -25.20 4.90
C MET A 1 -3.51 -24.13 4.18
N ASP A 2 -2.43 -24.50 3.49
CA ASP A 2 -1.72 -23.61 2.59
C ASP A 2 -1.56 -24.35 1.27
N GLU A 3 -2.64 -24.39 0.51
CA GLU A 3 -2.69 -24.98 -0.81
C GLU A 3 -2.16 -23.94 -1.82
N LYS A 4 -0.84 -23.93 -2.04
CA LYS A 4 -0.23 -23.15 -3.11
C LYS A 4 -0.34 -23.92 -4.43
N SER A 5 -1.44 -23.72 -5.14
CA SER A 5 -1.57 -24.13 -6.53
C SER A 5 -0.63 -23.31 -7.41
N GLN A 6 0.32 -24.00 -8.03
CA GLN A 6 1.16 -23.50 -9.12
C GLN A 6 0.27 -23.26 -10.34
N GLY A 7 0.20 -22.02 -10.85
CA GLY A 7 -0.27 -21.75 -12.22
C GLY A 7 -1.37 -20.68 -12.38
N GLU A 8 -2.00 -20.20 -11.31
CA GLU A 8 -3.02 -19.16 -11.43
C GLU A 8 -2.40 -17.76 -11.34
N LYS A 9 -2.85 -16.86 -12.22
CA LYS A 9 -2.49 -15.43 -12.13
C LYS A 9 -2.93 -14.92 -10.76
N LEU A 10 -2.07 -14.13 -10.12
CA LEU A 10 -2.41 -13.49 -8.86
C LEU A 10 -3.67 -12.65 -9.04
N THR A 11 -4.53 -12.62 -8.05
CA THR A 11 -5.56 -11.57 -7.96
C THR A 11 -4.89 -10.21 -7.71
N GLN A 12 -5.62 -9.12 -7.97
CA GLN A 12 -5.12 -7.77 -7.73
C GLN A 12 -4.74 -7.56 -6.27
N ALA A 13 -5.54 -8.09 -5.33
CA ALA A 13 -5.25 -8.02 -3.90
C ALA A 13 -3.95 -8.74 -3.53
N GLU A 14 -3.77 -9.97 -4.02
CA GLU A 14 -2.55 -10.75 -3.76
C GLU A 14 -1.31 -10.10 -4.39
N PHE A 15 -1.44 -9.62 -5.62
CA PHE A 15 -0.37 -8.90 -6.30
C PHE A 15 0.05 -7.68 -5.51
N ILE A 16 -0.89 -6.87 -5.04
CA ILE A 16 -0.61 -5.64 -4.28
C ILE A 16 0.07 -5.96 -2.94
N LYS A 17 -0.45 -6.93 -2.17
CA LYS A 17 0.17 -7.35 -0.91
C LYS A 17 1.59 -7.86 -1.12
N LYS A 18 1.78 -8.71 -2.15
CA LYS A 18 3.09 -9.23 -2.53
C LYS A 18 4.03 -8.10 -2.94
N ALA A 19 3.56 -7.13 -3.72
CA ALA A 19 4.37 -5.98 -4.12
C ALA A 19 4.81 -5.14 -2.91
N ILE A 20 3.94 -4.89 -1.93
CA ILE A 20 4.31 -4.16 -0.71
C ILE A 20 5.45 -4.87 0.02
N VAL A 21 5.36 -6.19 0.21
CA VAL A 21 6.38 -6.96 0.94
C VAL A 21 7.68 -7.11 0.15
N SER A 22 7.59 -7.29 -1.17
CA SER A 22 8.76 -7.52 -2.03
C SER A 22 9.50 -6.25 -2.42
N LEU A 23 8.80 -5.12 -2.56
CA LEU A 23 9.38 -3.86 -3.05
C LEU A 23 9.70 -2.87 -1.92
N ARG A 24 9.22 -3.11 -0.69
CA ARG A 24 9.61 -2.29 0.47
C ARG A 24 11.10 -2.45 0.76
N LYS A 25 11.72 -1.38 1.23
CA LYS A 25 13.12 -1.33 1.61
C LYS A 25 13.21 -0.93 3.07
N ASP A 26 13.99 -1.65 3.87
CA ASP A 26 14.20 -1.27 5.27
C ASP A 26 14.79 0.15 5.37
N PRO A 27 14.37 0.93 6.39
CA PRO A 27 13.45 0.59 7.48
C PRO A 27 11.95 0.80 7.16
N TYR A 28 11.59 1.07 5.90
CA TYR A 28 10.24 1.44 5.51
C TYR A 28 9.33 0.22 5.38
N LYS A 29 8.12 0.32 5.93
CA LYS A 29 7.12 -0.76 5.93
C LYS A 29 6.13 -0.72 4.77
N GLY A 30 6.25 0.27 3.90
CA GLY A 30 5.39 0.46 2.73
C GLY A 30 6.17 0.86 1.49
N ILE A 31 5.45 1.06 0.38
CA ILE A 31 6.03 1.39 -0.93
C ILE A 31 5.39 2.64 -1.53
N HIS A 32 6.18 3.46 -2.21
CA HIS A 32 5.66 4.58 -3.00
C HIS A 32 5.24 4.09 -4.37
N THR A 33 4.00 4.36 -4.80
CA THR A 33 3.44 3.78 -6.04
C THR A 33 4.25 4.08 -7.30
N ILE A 34 4.83 5.29 -7.38
CA ILE A 34 5.70 5.71 -8.50
C ILE A 34 7.14 5.18 -8.33
N TYR A 35 7.85 5.58 -7.27
CA TYR A 35 9.28 5.26 -7.11
C TYR A 35 9.59 3.77 -6.94
N SER A 36 8.62 2.95 -6.54
CA SER A 36 8.79 1.49 -6.50
C SER A 36 8.61 0.80 -7.86
N GLY A 37 8.13 1.52 -8.89
CA GLY A 37 7.72 0.93 -10.16
C GLY A 37 6.42 0.12 -10.08
N PHE A 38 5.72 0.15 -8.94
CA PHE A 38 4.49 -0.62 -8.71
C PHE A 38 3.42 -0.36 -9.78
N ASN A 39 3.20 0.91 -10.13
CA ASN A 39 2.18 1.29 -11.10
C ASN A 39 2.41 0.66 -12.48
N ASP A 40 3.65 0.68 -12.95
CA ASP A 40 4.00 0.13 -14.27
C ASP A 40 3.93 -1.39 -14.24
N ALA A 41 4.46 -2.02 -13.18
CA ALA A 41 4.36 -3.46 -12.98
C ALA A 41 2.91 -3.96 -12.92
N PHE A 42 2.02 -3.22 -12.25
CA PHE A 42 0.60 -3.57 -12.17
C PHE A 42 -0.07 -3.53 -13.55
N ARG A 43 0.15 -2.44 -14.30
CA ARG A 43 -0.39 -2.30 -15.66
C ARG A 43 0.14 -3.37 -16.60
N THR A 44 1.44 -3.67 -16.54
CA THR A 44 2.03 -4.74 -17.36
C THR A 44 1.46 -6.12 -17.03
N TYR A 45 1.14 -6.38 -15.76
CA TYR A 45 0.64 -7.70 -15.35
C TYR A 45 -0.86 -7.90 -15.62
N PHE A 46 -1.68 -6.85 -15.42
CA PHE A 46 -3.14 -6.93 -15.48
C PHE A 46 -3.80 -6.20 -16.65
N ASP A 47 -3.08 -5.31 -17.35
CA ASP A 47 -3.65 -4.35 -18.31
C ASP A 47 -4.82 -3.54 -17.71
N ASP A 48 -4.72 -3.18 -16.43
CA ASP A 48 -5.77 -2.49 -15.67
C ASP A 48 -5.19 -1.32 -14.84
N ASP A 49 -6.07 -0.44 -14.35
CA ASP A 49 -5.68 0.75 -13.60
C ASP A 49 -5.35 0.44 -12.13
N PRO A 50 -4.09 0.63 -11.68
CA PRO A 50 -3.72 0.42 -10.29
C PRO A 50 -4.44 1.36 -9.32
N ILE A 51 -4.88 2.55 -9.75
CA ILE A 51 -5.54 3.52 -8.87
C ILE A 51 -6.93 3.01 -8.46
N LYS A 52 -7.70 2.48 -9.42
CA LYS A 52 -9.00 1.82 -9.17
C LYS A 52 -8.88 0.75 -8.08
N TRP A 53 -7.96 -0.20 -8.26
CA TRP A 53 -7.81 -1.34 -7.36
C TRP A 53 -7.26 -0.96 -6.00
N THR A 54 -6.23 -0.13 -5.95
CA THR A 54 -5.67 0.30 -4.67
C THR A 54 -6.71 1.10 -3.86
N THR A 55 -7.47 1.97 -4.51
CA THR A 55 -8.55 2.74 -3.86
C THR A 55 -9.65 1.82 -3.33
N GLN A 56 -10.09 0.84 -4.12
CA GLN A 56 -11.09 -0.13 -3.70
C GLN A 56 -10.60 -0.95 -2.51
N LEU A 57 -9.42 -1.57 -2.61
CA LEU A 57 -8.85 -2.40 -1.55
C LEU A 57 -8.54 -1.60 -0.28
N SER A 58 -8.24 -0.31 -0.41
CA SER A 58 -8.09 0.57 0.75
C SER A 58 -9.43 0.85 1.45
N LYS A 59 -10.53 0.97 0.70
CA LYS A 59 -11.87 1.11 1.29
C LYS A 59 -12.32 -0.18 1.98
N GLU A 60 -11.93 -1.33 1.44
CA GLU A 60 -12.19 -2.65 2.02
C GLU A 60 -11.28 -2.98 3.22
N GLY A 61 -10.31 -2.11 3.54
CA GLY A 61 -9.37 -2.32 4.65
C GLY A 61 -8.30 -3.37 4.39
N VAL A 62 -8.15 -3.81 3.14
CA VAL A 62 -7.15 -4.82 2.72
C VAL A 62 -5.74 -4.23 2.67
N ILE A 63 -5.63 -2.93 2.36
CA ILE A 63 -4.39 -2.15 2.39
C ILE A 63 -4.67 -0.75 2.95
N VAL A 64 -3.61 -0.01 3.27
CA VAL A 64 -3.69 1.39 3.69
C VAL A 64 -3.00 2.28 2.67
N ILE A 65 -3.73 3.27 2.15
CA ILE A 65 -3.18 4.34 1.31
C ILE A 65 -2.87 5.56 2.18
N ARG A 66 -1.67 6.13 2.03
CA ARG A 66 -1.35 7.45 2.57
C ARG A 66 -0.92 8.42 1.48
N PRO A 67 -1.58 9.59 1.35
CA PRO A 67 -1.12 10.62 0.43
C PRO A 67 0.21 11.21 0.91
N VAL A 68 1.14 11.36 -0.03
CA VAL A 68 2.46 11.97 0.16
C VAL A 68 2.75 12.93 -0.99
N LYS A 69 3.84 13.69 -0.90
CA LYS A 69 4.24 14.59 -1.98
C LYS A 69 4.56 13.77 -3.24
N GLY A 70 3.82 14.01 -4.33
CA GLY A 70 4.07 13.37 -5.62
C GLY A 70 3.47 11.96 -5.78
N GLY A 71 2.60 11.51 -4.88
CA GLY A 71 1.93 10.21 -5.04
C GLY A 71 1.31 9.69 -3.75
N VAL A 72 1.25 8.37 -3.63
CA VAL A 72 0.76 7.70 -2.43
C VAL A 72 1.71 6.60 -1.98
N MET A 73 1.70 6.37 -0.67
CA MET A 73 2.34 5.21 -0.05
C MET A 73 1.30 4.12 0.18
N LEU A 74 1.63 2.88 -0.16
CA LEU A 74 0.85 1.69 0.13
C LEU A 74 1.48 0.92 1.31
N TYR A 75 0.64 0.50 2.25
CA TYR A 75 1.04 -0.32 3.39
C TYR A 75 0.09 -1.51 3.55
N LEU A 76 0.58 -2.59 4.16
CA LEU A 76 -0.31 -3.55 4.80
C LEU A 76 -0.97 -2.90 6.04
N PRO A 77 -2.20 -3.26 6.40
CA PRO A 77 -2.90 -2.66 7.54
C PRO A 77 -2.11 -2.70 8.85
N GLU A 78 -1.42 -3.81 9.13
CA GLU A 78 -0.60 -4.04 10.32
C GLU A 78 0.71 -3.24 10.34
N ASP A 79 1.20 -2.85 9.17
CA ASP A 79 2.48 -2.17 8.96
C ASP A 79 2.31 -0.66 8.72
N ALA A 80 1.06 -0.20 8.60
CA ALA A 80 0.76 1.20 8.40
C ALA A 80 1.21 2.00 9.64
N PRO A 81 1.99 3.08 9.46
CA PRO A 81 2.35 3.92 10.60
C PRO A 81 1.07 4.43 11.26
N ALA A 82 1.08 4.61 12.59
CA ALA A 82 -0.03 5.25 13.29
C ALA A 82 -0.40 6.57 12.60
N GLY A 83 -1.68 6.96 12.65
CA GLY A 83 -2.18 8.24 12.12
C GLY A 83 -1.18 9.36 12.37
N ARG A 84 -1.08 10.35 11.46
CA ARG A 84 -0.43 11.61 11.85
C ARG A 84 -1.06 12.00 13.18
N THR A 85 -0.22 12.21 14.19
CA THR A 85 -0.49 12.93 15.43
C THR A 85 -1.71 13.82 15.19
N SER A 86 -2.85 13.51 15.80
CA SER A 86 -4.09 14.27 15.58
C SER A 86 -3.78 15.76 15.74
N GLY A 87 -4.55 16.65 15.10
CA GLY A 87 -4.42 18.08 15.41
C GLY A 87 -4.40 18.33 16.92
N LYS A 88 -5.18 17.54 17.67
CA LYS A 88 -5.17 17.50 19.14
C LYS A 88 -3.82 17.06 19.75
N ASP A 89 -3.20 16.03 19.20
CA ASP A 89 -1.91 15.54 19.69
C ASP A 89 -0.77 16.52 19.34
N VAL A 90 -0.89 17.25 18.23
CA VAL A 90 0.05 18.30 17.83
C VAL A 90 -0.10 19.50 18.76
N LEU A 91 -1.33 19.96 19.01
CA LEU A 91 -1.63 21.03 19.96
C LEU A 91 -1.11 20.68 21.37
N LYS A 92 -1.37 19.46 21.83
CA LYS A 92 -0.83 18.95 23.11
C LYS A 92 0.69 18.97 23.17
N LYS A 93 1.39 18.62 22.08
CA LYS A 93 2.87 18.72 21.99
C LYS A 93 3.37 20.16 21.93
N MET A 94 2.56 21.08 21.44
CA MET A 94 2.85 22.52 21.43
C MET A 94 2.51 23.20 22.77
N GLY A 95 1.94 22.48 23.75
CA GLY A 95 1.50 23.05 25.02
C GLY A 95 0.27 23.95 24.90
N LEU A 96 -0.54 23.76 23.84
CA LEU A 96 -1.77 24.49 23.55
C LEU A 96 -3.02 23.66 23.87
#